data_AF-A0A0B7H0P0-F1
#
_entry.id   AF-A0A0B7H0P0-F1
#
_cell.length_a   1.000
_cell.length_b   1.000
_cell.length_c   1.000
_cell.angle_alpha   90.00
_cell.angle_beta   90.00
_cell.angle_gamma   90.00
#
_symmetry.space_group_name_H-M   'P 1'
#
loop_
_entity.id
_entity.type
_entity.pdbx_description
1 polymer ?
#
loop_
_entity_poly.entity_id
_entity_poly.type
_entity_poly.pdbx_seq_one_letter_code
_entity_poly.pdbx_strand_id
1 'polypeptide(L)'
;MSSVITRKLSSGSTISIKNHLFKIEQNKFGAGTTVNVLISQKHGIRALIHDEFYPIVPLDDIYRTDTVGRTGDLPQVVIDLIYEFLLKDAKAG
;
A
#
# COMPACT_ATOMS: atom_id res chain seq x y z
N MET A 1 1.71 -1.36 15.44
CA MET A 1 2.95 -1.63 14.69
C MET A 1 2.81 -1.10 13.27
N SER A 2 3.87 -0.52 12.72
CA SER A 2 3.90 -0.02 11.35
C SER A 2 5.29 -0.16 10.77
N SER A 3 5.38 -0.39 9.46
CA SER A 3 6.63 -0.43 8.71
C SER A 3 6.57 0.56 7.56
N VAL A 4 7.72 1.05 7.10
CA VAL A 4 7.83 2.02 6.01
C VAL A 4 8.76 1.45 4.95
N ILE A 5 8.31 1.47 3.69
CA ILE A 5 9.12 1.09 2.54
C ILE A 5 9.18 2.23 1.52
N THR A 6 10.32 2.40 0.89
CA THR A 6 10.49 3.42 -0.17
C THR A 6 10.32 2.79 -1.54
N ARG A 7 9.53 3.44 -2.40
CA ARG A 7 9.30 3.07 -3.80
C ARG A 7 9.38 4.29 -4.70
N LYS A 8 9.50 4.06 -6.01
CA LYS A 8 9.36 5.10 -7.02
C LYS A 8 8.01 4.94 -7.71
N LEU A 9 7.36 6.06 -7.99
CA LEU A 9 6.15 6.08 -8.80
C LEU A 9 6.44 5.59 -10.22
N SER A 10 5.56 4.72 -10.71
CA SER A 10 5.46 4.36 -12.12
C SER A 10 4.42 5.24 -12.82
N SER A 11 4.29 5.08 -14.14
CA SER A 11 3.24 5.76 -14.91
C SER A 11 1.85 5.49 -14.32
N GLY A 12 0.96 6.48 -14.43
CA GLY A 12 -0.41 6.38 -13.92
C GLY A 12 -0.53 6.39 -12.40
N SER A 13 0.45 6.95 -11.69
CA SER A 13 0.46 7.05 -10.22
C SER A 13 0.48 5.69 -9.52
N THR A 14 1.18 4.71 -10.09
CA THR A 14 1.20 3.33 -9.59
C THR A 14 2.51 2.99 -8.89
N ILE A 15 2.48 1.98 -8.02
CA ILE A 15 3.67 1.37 -7.40
C ILE A 15 3.51 -0.15 -7.39
N SER A 16 4.64 -0.87 -7.45
CA SER A 16 4.66 -2.31 -7.22
C SER A 16 5.23 -2.65 -5.85
N ILE A 17 4.51 -3.49 -5.11
CA ILE A 17 4.95 -4.04 -3.83
C ILE A 17 4.76 -5.55 -3.92
N LYS A 18 5.86 -6.31 -3.81
CA LYS A 18 5.83 -7.78 -3.81
C LYS A 18 5.08 -8.37 -5.01
N ASN A 19 5.34 -7.83 -6.21
CA ASN A 19 4.70 -8.27 -7.46
C ASN A 19 3.20 -7.95 -7.58
N HIS A 20 2.64 -7.19 -6.64
CA HIS A 20 1.28 -6.65 -6.73
C HIS A 20 1.33 -5.19 -7.14
N LEU A 21 0.41 -4.78 -8.02
CA LEU A 21 0.30 -3.40 -8.49
C LEU A 21 -0.73 -2.63 -7.66
N PHE A 22 -0.35 -1.44 -7.22
CA PHE A 22 -1.21 -0.54 -6.48
C PHE A 22 -1.27 0.81 -7.18
N LYS A 23 -2.43 1.46 -7.10
CA LYS A 23 -2.64 2.84 -7.51
C LYS A 23 -2.63 3.74 -6.28
N ILE A 24 -1.89 4.84 -6.37
CA ILE A 24 -1.95 5.94 -5.43
C ILE A 24 -2.98 6.92 -5.99
N GLU A 25 -3.98 7.29 -5.19
CA GLU A 25 -5.03 8.23 -5.59
C GLU A 25 -4.51 9.68 -5.60
N GLN A 26 -3.65 9.97 -6.57
CA GLN A 26 -3.02 11.27 -6.79
C GLN A 26 -2.77 11.49 -8.28
N ASN A 27 -2.78 12.75 -8.73
CA ASN A 27 -2.48 13.16 -10.11
C ASN A 27 -1.45 14.30 -10.20
N LYS A 28 -0.82 14.65 -9.08
CA LYS A 28 0.10 15.80 -8.95
C LYS A 28 1.55 15.42 -9.30
N PHE A 29 1.94 14.18 -9.05
CA PHE A 29 3.32 13.72 -9.15
C PHE A 29 3.52 12.74 -10.31
N GLY A 30 4.60 12.95 -11.06
CA GLY A 30 4.98 12.13 -12.20
C GLY A 30 5.69 10.83 -11.83
N ALA A 31 5.95 10.02 -12.85
CA ALA A 31 6.77 8.82 -12.69
C ALA A 31 8.20 9.19 -12.23
N GLY A 32 8.81 8.33 -11.43
CA GLY A 32 10.14 8.52 -10.84
C GLY A 32 10.13 9.22 -9.48
N THR A 33 9.05 9.88 -9.08
CA THR A 33 8.91 10.50 -7.77
C THR A 33 9.05 9.46 -6.66
N THR A 34 9.87 9.77 -5.66
CA THR A 34 10.05 8.92 -4.47
C THR A 34 8.81 8.97 -3.59
N VAL A 35 8.35 7.79 -3.17
CA VAL A 35 7.18 7.61 -2.31
C VAL A 35 7.57 6.75 -1.12
N ASN A 36 7.24 7.20 0.07
CA ASN A 36 7.30 6.38 1.28
C ASN A 36 5.94 5.74 1.50
N VAL A 37 5.89 4.42 1.54
CA VAL A 37 4.66 3.66 1.76
C VAL A 37 4.63 3.24 3.21
N LEU A 38 3.66 3.76 3.95
CA LEU A 38 3.36 3.38 5.32
C LEU A 38 2.42 2.18 5.30
N ILE A 39 2.83 1.10 5.96
CA ILE A 39 2.04 -0.12 6.14
C ILE A 39 1.74 -0.25 7.64
N SER A 40 0.46 -0.22 8.00
CA SER A 40 -0.01 -0.19 9.38
C SER A 40 -1.21 -1.09 9.58
N GLN A 41 -1.22 -1.88 10.67
CA GLN A 41 -2.40 -2.64 11.08
C GLN A 41 -3.61 -1.74 11.35
N LYS A 42 -3.39 -0.53 11.88
CA LYS A 42 -4.47 0.39 12.26
C LYS A 42 -5.02 1.20 11.10
N HIS A 43 -4.15 1.55 10.15
CA HIS A 43 -4.45 2.53 9.10
C HIS A 43 -4.39 1.95 7.68
N GLY A 44 -4.12 0.66 7.52
CA GLY A 44 -3.93 0.01 6.23
C GLY A 44 -2.63 0.48 5.57
N ILE A 45 -2.71 0.78 4.26
CA ILE A 45 -1.58 1.23 3.46
C ILE A 45 -1.82 2.66 2.98
N ARG A 46 -0.83 3.53 3.15
CA ARG A 46 -0.87 4.93 2.69
C ARG A 46 0.46 5.34 2.07
N ALA A 47 0.40 6.17 1.03
CA ALA A 47 1.58 6.80 0.44
C ALA A 47 1.85 8.13 1.13
N LEU A 48 3.10 8.42 1.43
CA LEU A 48 3.60 9.72 1.87
C LEU A 48 4.48 10.27 0.74
N ILE A 49 4.07 11.40 0.19
CA ILE A 49 4.77 12.10 -0.89
C ILE A 49 4.85 13.56 -0.50
N HIS A 50 6.07 14.10 -0.37
CA HIS A 50 6.31 15.49 0.05
C HIS A 50 5.44 15.91 1.26
N ASP A 51 5.50 15.12 2.34
CA ASP A 51 4.80 15.36 3.61
C ASP A 51 3.25 15.27 3.58
N GLU A 52 2.66 14.85 2.46
CA GLU A 52 1.22 14.64 2.33
C GLU A 52 0.87 13.15 2.16
N PHE A 53 -0.20 12.71 2.82
CA PHE A 53 -0.67 11.32 2.75
C PHE A 53 -1.73 11.13 1.66
N TYR A 54 -1.56 10.08 0.87
CA TYR A 54 -2.44 9.68 -0.20
C TYR A 54 -2.96 8.25 -0.02
N PRO A 55 -4.23 7.97 -0.34
CA PRO A 55 -4.78 6.61 -0.35
C PRO A 55 -4.05 5.71 -1.35
N ILE A 56 -3.90 4.44 -0.99
CA ILE A 56 -3.40 3.38 -1.86
C ILE A 56 -4.50 2.34 -2.05
N VAL A 57 -4.79 1.98 -3.30
CA VAL A 57 -5.74 0.93 -3.66
C VAL A 57 -5.07 -0.15 -4.52
N PRO A 58 -5.34 -1.44 -4.30
CA PRO A 58 -4.85 -2.50 -5.18
C PRO A 58 -5.51 -2.40 -6.57
N LEU A 59 -4.74 -2.66 -7.62
CA LEU A 59 -5.25 -2.71 -9.00
C LEU A 59 -5.51 -4.14 -9.49
N ASP A 60 -5.00 -5.16 -8.80
CA ASP A 60 -5.24 -6.54 -9.19
C ASP A 60 -6.73 -6.91 -9.04
N ASP A 61 -7.38 -7.28 -10.15
CA ASP A 61 -8.81 -7.61 -10.22
C ASP A 61 -9.21 -8.81 -9.35
N ILE A 62 -8.24 -9.63 -8.93
CA ILE A 62 -8.46 -10.89 -8.21
C ILE A 62 -8.98 -10.65 -6.77
N TYR A 63 -8.88 -9.42 -6.25
CA TYR A 63 -9.29 -9.09 -4.89
C TYR A 63 -10.57 -8.24 -4.78
N ARG A 64 -11.31 -8.07 -5.89
CA ARG A 64 -12.75 -7.75 -5.81
C ARG A 64 -13.47 -8.99 -5.29
N THR A 65 -13.39 -9.23 -3.99
CA THR A 65 -14.31 -10.18 -3.38
C THR A 65 -15.69 -9.53 -3.41
N ASP A 66 -16.66 -10.13 -4.09
CA ASP A 66 -18.08 -9.73 -4.06
C ASP A 66 -18.71 -9.83 -2.66
N THR A 67 -17.94 -10.23 -1.65
CA THR A 67 -18.29 -9.95 -0.26
C THR A 67 -18.25 -8.44 -0.07
N VAL A 68 -19.44 -7.86 0.05
CA VAL A 68 -19.70 -6.56 0.67
C VAL A 68 -18.95 -6.54 2.01
N GLY A 69 -17.69 -6.10 1.98
CA GLY A 69 -16.87 -5.93 3.16
C GLY A 69 -17.64 -5.02 4.09
N ARG A 70 -17.78 -5.42 5.36
CA ARG A 70 -18.31 -4.53 6.37
C ARG A 70 -17.49 -3.24 6.29
N THR A 71 -18.12 -2.09 6.47
CA THR A 71 -17.43 -0.79 6.49
C THR A 71 -16.21 -0.88 7.43
N GLY A 72 -15.00 -1.03 6.89
CA GLY A 72 -13.78 -1.30 7.66
C GLY A 72 -12.93 -2.52 7.24
N ASP A 73 -13.43 -3.42 6.40
CA ASP A 73 -12.66 -4.61 5.98
C ASP A 73 -11.56 -4.21 4.96
N LEU A 74 -10.30 -4.53 5.29
CA LEU A 74 -9.15 -4.32 4.40
C LEU A 74 -9.07 -5.43 3.35
N PRO A 75 -8.67 -5.13 2.09
CA PRO A 75 -8.43 -6.17 1.09
C PRO A 75 -7.40 -7.21 1.57
N GLN A 76 -7.58 -8.50 1.24
CA GLN A 76 -6.68 -9.57 1.69
C GLN A 76 -5.21 -9.32 1.34
N VAL A 77 -4.93 -8.79 0.15
CA VAL A 77 -3.56 -8.40 -0.26
C VAL A 77 -2.93 -7.36 0.69
N VAL A 78 -3.74 -6.46 1.26
CA VAL A 78 -3.27 -5.49 2.26
C VAL A 78 -2.95 -6.20 3.58
N ILE A 79 -3.80 -7.15 4.00
CA ILE A 79 -3.60 -7.96 5.20
C ILE A 79 -2.31 -8.78 5.07
N ASP A 80 -2.09 -9.43 3.92
CA ASP A 80 -0.91 -10.24 3.65
C ASP A 80 0.37 -9.40 3.66
N LEU A 81 0.34 -8.19 3.09
CA LEU A 81 1.46 -7.25 3.17
C LEU A 81 1.74 -6.80 4.60
N ILE A 82 0.70 -6.52 5.39
CA ILE A 82 0.85 -6.15 6.80
C ILE A 82 1.53 -7.29 7.58
N TYR A 83 1.09 -8.54 7.39
CA TYR A 83 1.73 -9.68 8.03
C TYR A 83 3.18 -9.85 7.56
N GLU A 84 3.44 -9.82 6.26
CA GLU A 84 4.78 -10.01 5.70
C GLU A 84 5.78 -8.96 6.22
N PHE A 85 5.40 -7.69 6.25
CA PHE A 85 6.32 -6.63 6.70
C PHE A 85 6.44 -6.57 8.22
N LEU A 86 5.37 -6.80 8.98
CA LEU A 86 5.42 -6.71 10.44
C LEU A 86 5.92 -7.99 11.11
N LEU A 87 5.68 -9.18 10.54
CA LEU A 87 6.22 -10.44 11.07
C LEU A 87 7.69 -10.64 10.71
N LYS A 88 8.16 -10.09 9.57
CA LYS A 88 9.61 -10.12 9.26
C LYS A 88 10.41 -9.23 10.20
N ASP A 89 9.89 -8.05 10.53
CA ASP A 89 10.54 -7.18 11.52
C ASP A 89 10.58 -7.83 12.91
N ALA A 90 9.57 -8.65 13.27
CA ALA A 90 9.53 -9.38 14.55
C ALA A 90 10.53 -10.54 14.68
N LYS A 91 11.10 -11.06 13.58
CA LYS A 91 12.13 -12.11 13.60
C LYS A 91 13.57 -11.57 13.59
N ALA A 92 13.75 -10.26 13.45
CA ALA A 92 15.07 -9.61 13.45
C ALA A 92 15.45 -9.03 14.82
N GLY A 93 14.68 -9.31 15.88
CA GLY A 93 14.92 -8.89 17.25
C GLY A 93 15.32 -10.05 18.16
#